data_AF-A0A4S8MW07-F1
#
_entry.id   AF-A0A4S8MW07-F1
#
_cell.length_a   1.000
_cell.length_b   1.000
_cell.length_c   1.000
_cell.angle_alpha   90.00
_cell.angle_beta   90.00
_cell.angle_gamma   90.00
#
_symmetry.space_group_name_H-M   'P 1'
#
loop_
_entity.id
_entity.type
_entity.pdbx_description
1 polymer ?
#
loop_
_entity_poly.entity_id
_entity_poly.type
_entity_poly.pdbx_seq_one_letter_code
_entity_poly.pdbx_strand_id
1 'polypeptide(L)'
;MRQALKNVNATPNQEEPLNKEAMKKFKQTIKNGNGTQKKRAHEAGEDQERARKRKKISFGGISAIPAPKSDSPEAIADFQTASHLLEALKSLKLNSPVTSGPRERFHGSHSIVADPTVRNKKRAKWVARDASKLGGLPFDYKSTLHPPVHSRKSYKLTFRCTCAREAIQKETIKKPIDPSVSSNVSLKGVGQEADNPNMSCRGVIEVTAEDDNTRPYVKGQKISIRICH
;
A
#
# COMPACT_ATOMS: atom_id res chain seq x y z
N MET A 1 -48.59 37.91 -27.29
CA MET A 1 -49.22 36.59 -27.05
C MET A 1 -48.59 35.98 -25.81
N ARG A 2 -49.37 35.85 -24.74
CA ARG A 2 -49.01 35.23 -23.46
C ARG A 2 -49.35 33.75 -23.52
N GLN A 3 -48.44 32.85 -23.13
CA GLN A 3 -48.68 31.44 -22.81
C GLN A 3 -47.35 30.86 -22.29
N ALA A 4 -47.24 29.95 -21.33
CA ALA A 4 -48.03 29.56 -20.17
C ALA A 4 -47.06 28.67 -19.36
N LEU A 5 -46.76 29.05 -18.11
CA LEU A 5 -45.93 28.24 -17.22
C LEU A 5 -46.74 27.02 -16.75
N LYS A 6 -46.28 25.81 -17.04
CA LYS A 6 -46.84 24.57 -16.50
C LYS A 6 -46.13 24.22 -15.19
N ASN A 7 -46.86 24.41 -14.10
CA ASN A 7 -46.56 23.88 -12.78
C ASN A 7 -46.59 22.35 -12.81
N VAL A 8 -45.51 21.71 -12.35
CA VAL A 8 -45.47 20.26 -12.07
C VAL A 8 -45.57 20.10 -10.56
N ASN A 9 -46.70 19.50 -10.14
CA ASN A 9 -47.00 19.17 -8.75
C ASN A 9 -46.02 18.12 -8.22
N ALA A 10 -45.41 18.43 -7.08
CA ALA A 10 -44.65 17.50 -6.26
C ALA A 10 -45.62 16.61 -5.45
N THR A 11 -45.53 15.30 -5.65
CA THR A 11 -46.16 14.29 -4.79
C THR A 11 -45.28 14.03 -3.57
N PRO A 12 -45.83 14.03 -2.34
CA PRO A 12 -45.09 13.64 -1.15
C PRO A 12 -44.96 12.11 -1.09
N ASN A 13 -43.72 11.62 -1.08
CA ASN A 13 -43.39 10.23 -0.83
C ASN A 13 -43.79 9.85 0.60
N GLN A 14 -44.66 8.84 0.71
CA GLN A 14 -44.98 8.18 1.97
C GLN A 14 -43.76 7.38 2.43
N GLU A 15 -43.26 7.70 3.63
CA GLU A 15 -42.24 6.93 4.32
C GLU A 15 -42.86 5.66 4.90
N GLU A 16 -42.46 4.51 4.34
CA GLU A 16 -42.77 3.19 4.88
C GLU A 16 -41.84 2.90 6.08
N PRO A 17 -42.35 2.64 7.30
CA PRO A 17 -41.51 2.35 8.45
C PRO A 17 -40.87 0.96 8.31
N LEU A 18 -39.59 0.95 7.96
CA LEU A 18 -38.77 -0.27 7.92
C LEU A 18 -38.72 -0.94 9.31
N ASN A 19 -39.32 -2.12 9.33
CA ASN A 19 -39.41 -3.11 10.39
C ASN A 19 -38.08 -3.34 11.14
N LYS A 20 -38.01 -2.85 12.39
CA LYS A 20 -36.83 -2.95 13.29
C LYS A 20 -36.68 -4.31 14.00
N GLU A 21 -37.55 -5.30 13.74
CA GLU A 21 -37.50 -6.61 14.43
C GLU A 21 -36.62 -7.67 13.75
N ALA A 22 -36.22 -7.49 12.49
CA ALA A 22 -35.42 -8.50 11.77
C ALA A 22 -33.92 -8.51 12.13
N MET A 23 -33.36 -7.45 12.73
CA MET A 23 -31.90 -7.37 13.01
C MET A 23 -31.46 -7.92 14.38
N LYS A 24 -32.38 -8.38 15.25
CA LYS A 24 -32.01 -8.95 16.55
C LYS A 24 -31.67 -10.45 16.53
N LYS A 25 -32.00 -11.20 15.47
CA LYS A 25 -31.76 -12.66 15.40
C LYS A 25 -30.43 -13.09 14.77
N PHE A 26 -29.58 -12.18 14.29
CA PHE A 26 -28.30 -12.55 13.64
C PHE A 26 -27.05 -12.35 14.51
N LYS A 27 -27.18 -11.92 15.77
CA LYS A 27 -26.03 -11.64 16.67
C LYS A 27 -25.74 -12.72 17.72
N GLN A 28 -26.34 -13.91 17.63
CA GLN A 28 -26.20 -14.96 18.66
C GLN A 28 -25.37 -16.19 18.27
N THR A 29 -24.77 -16.26 17.08
CA THR A 29 -24.17 -17.52 16.59
C THR A 29 -22.66 -17.49 16.36
N ILE A 30 -21.88 -16.65 17.06
CA ILE A 30 -20.41 -16.78 17.07
C ILE A 30 -19.86 -16.53 18.48
N LYS A 31 -20.24 -17.40 19.41
CA LYS A 31 -19.50 -17.68 20.65
C LYS A 31 -19.70 -19.17 20.91
N ASN A 32 -18.70 -19.97 20.59
CA ASN A 32 -18.35 -21.26 21.20
C ASN A 32 -17.42 -22.03 20.26
N GLY A 33 -16.17 -22.21 20.68
CA GLY A 33 -15.15 -22.94 19.94
C GLY A 33 -13.79 -22.85 20.63
N ASN A 34 -13.74 -23.29 21.88
CA ASN A 34 -12.54 -23.37 22.71
C ASN A 34 -12.19 -24.86 22.91
N GLY A 35 -10.91 -25.22 22.76
CA GLY A 35 -10.34 -26.56 23.05
C GLY A 35 -10.31 -27.50 21.84
N THR A 36 -9.20 -28.13 21.45
CA THR A 36 -8.47 -29.11 22.28
C THR A 36 -7.10 -29.48 21.67
N GLN A 37 -6.11 -29.63 22.56
CA GLN A 37 -5.03 -30.65 22.61
C GLN A 37 -4.37 -31.13 21.30
N LYS A 38 -3.06 -30.85 21.10
CA LYS A 38 -1.91 -31.60 21.64
C LYS A 38 -1.94 -33.10 21.29
N LYS A 39 -1.35 -33.46 20.15
CA LYS A 39 -0.69 -34.76 19.94
C LYS A 39 0.72 -34.55 19.39
N ARG A 40 1.69 -35.02 20.17
CA ARG A 40 3.05 -35.36 19.76
C ARG A 40 3.03 -36.81 19.25
N ALA A 41 3.69 -37.07 18.13
CA ALA A 41 4.52 -38.25 17.88
C ALA A 41 5.29 -37.94 16.58
N HIS A 42 6.62 -37.81 16.60
CA HIS A 42 7.61 -38.89 16.56
C HIS A 42 7.65 -39.56 15.19
N GLU A 43 8.52 -39.06 14.31
CA GLU A 43 9.22 -39.87 13.31
C GLU A 43 10.59 -39.22 13.08
N ALA A 44 11.59 -39.88 13.65
CA ALA A 44 13.00 -39.69 13.37
C ALA A 44 13.36 -40.71 12.29
N GLY A 45 14.26 -40.36 11.38
CA GLY A 45 14.89 -41.34 10.51
C GLY A 45 15.27 -40.77 9.15
N GLU A 46 16.54 -40.36 9.05
CA GLU A 46 17.42 -40.67 7.92
C GLU A 46 16.94 -40.30 6.50
N ASP A 47 17.47 -39.22 5.96
CA ASP A 47 18.20 -39.41 4.71
C ASP A 47 19.39 -38.46 4.56
N GLN A 48 20.43 -39.09 4.06
CA GLN A 48 21.82 -38.72 4.02
C GLN A 48 22.10 -37.76 2.85
N GLU A 49 23.02 -36.84 3.10
CA GLU A 49 24.21 -36.73 2.24
C GLU A 49 23.99 -36.52 0.73
N ARG A 50 23.58 -35.30 0.35
CA ARG A 50 23.89 -34.76 -0.99
C ARG A 50 24.42 -33.34 -0.94
N ALA A 51 25.44 -33.15 -0.12
CA ALA A 51 26.42 -32.10 -0.36
C ALA A 51 27.37 -32.52 -1.50
N ARG A 52 27.83 -31.53 -2.26
CA ARG A 52 28.96 -31.57 -3.22
C ARG A 52 28.61 -32.02 -4.64
N LYS A 53 28.14 -31.05 -5.45
CA LYS A 53 28.72 -30.65 -6.75
C LYS A 53 27.79 -29.66 -7.45
N ARG A 54 27.81 -28.39 -7.02
CA ARG A 54 27.37 -27.28 -7.90
C ARG A 54 28.60 -26.56 -8.40
N LYS A 55 28.89 -26.81 -9.67
CA LYS A 55 29.95 -26.21 -10.47
C LYS A 55 29.89 -24.69 -10.31
N LYS A 56 31.04 -24.12 -9.94
CA LYS A 56 31.32 -22.68 -9.98
C LYS A 56 31.38 -22.30 -11.46
N ILE A 57 30.27 -21.84 -12.05
CA ILE A 57 30.27 -21.24 -13.38
C ILE A 57 30.66 -19.78 -13.16
N SER A 58 31.94 -19.47 -13.39
CA SER A 58 32.44 -18.10 -13.45
C SER A 58 31.92 -17.48 -14.75
N PHE A 59 30.84 -16.71 -14.67
CA PHE A 59 30.51 -15.77 -15.75
C PHE A 59 31.51 -14.62 -15.68
N GLY A 60 32.38 -14.59 -16.69
CA GLY A 60 33.31 -13.51 -16.94
C GLY A 60 32.58 -12.18 -17.15
N GLY A 61 33.33 -11.11 -16.90
CA GLY A 61 32.95 -9.71 -16.92
C GLY A 61 31.81 -9.33 -17.84
N ILE A 62 30.75 -8.80 -17.25
CA ILE A 62 29.85 -7.89 -17.93
C ILE A 62 30.21 -6.50 -17.43
N SER A 63 30.61 -5.67 -18.39
CA SER A 63 30.97 -4.26 -18.25
C SER A 63 30.13 -3.52 -17.22
N ALA A 64 30.82 -2.66 -16.46
CA ALA A 64 30.21 -1.59 -15.71
C ALA A 64 29.18 -0.87 -16.60
N ILE A 65 27.91 -1.05 -16.25
CA ILE A 65 26.81 -0.30 -16.85
C ILE A 65 27.04 1.17 -16.47
N PRO A 66 27.26 2.07 -17.44
CA PRO A 66 27.41 3.49 -17.14
C PRO A 66 26.13 3.97 -16.46
N ALA A 67 26.28 4.55 -15.27
CA ALA A 67 25.16 5.16 -14.55
C ALA A 67 24.50 6.22 -15.46
N PRO A 68 23.20 6.10 -15.76
CA PRO A 68 22.53 7.07 -16.62
C PRO A 68 22.43 8.40 -15.88
N LYS A 69 23.28 9.35 -16.29
CA LYS A 69 23.08 10.78 -16.07
C LYS A 69 22.33 11.32 -17.28
N SER A 70 21.08 11.74 -17.14
CA SER A 70 20.45 12.80 -17.96
C SER A 70 18.92 12.77 -17.85
N ASP A 71 18.36 13.97 -17.90
CA ASP A 71 16.95 14.38 -17.79
C ASP A 71 16.02 13.81 -18.88
N SER A 72 16.02 12.49 -19.04
CA SER A 72 15.08 11.75 -19.88
C SER A 72 13.68 11.73 -19.23
N PRO A 73 12.58 11.80 -20.02
CA PRO A 73 11.23 11.59 -19.49
C PRO A 73 11.22 10.31 -18.65
N GLU A 74 10.82 10.45 -17.38
CA GLU A 74 10.82 9.40 -16.36
C GLU A 74 10.30 8.08 -16.94
N ALA A 75 11.24 7.20 -17.34
CA ALA A 75 10.90 6.01 -18.10
C ALA A 75 10.04 5.11 -17.22
N ILE A 76 8.81 4.84 -17.68
CA ILE A 76 7.88 3.98 -16.97
C ILE A 76 8.37 2.55 -17.13
N ALA A 77 8.76 1.91 -16.03
CA ALA A 77 9.12 0.50 -16.02
C ALA A 77 7.84 -0.34 -16.10
N ASP A 78 7.65 -1.04 -17.21
CA ASP A 78 6.51 -1.95 -17.38
C ASP A 78 6.90 -3.37 -16.93
N PHE A 79 6.19 -3.88 -15.93
CA PHE A 79 6.40 -5.18 -15.33
C PHE A 79 5.39 -6.19 -15.88
N GLN A 80 5.84 -7.43 -16.05
CA GLN A 80 4.99 -8.52 -16.55
C GLN A 80 3.93 -8.97 -15.52
N THR A 81 4.24 -8.89 -14.23
CA THR A 81 3.35 -9.37 -13.14
C THR A 81 3.33 -8.41 -11.97
N ALA A 82 2.28 -8.48 -11.15
CA ALA A 82 2.17 -7.72 -9.89
C ALA A 82 3.30 -8.07 -8.92
N SER A 83 3.70 -9.35 -8.86
CA SER A 83 4.79 -9.82 -8.01
C SER A 83 6.12 -9.13 -8.36
N HIS A 84 6.47 -9.04 -9.65
CA HIS A 84 7.69 -8.36 -10.07
C HIS A 84 7.66 -6.86 -9.73
N LEU A 85 6.51 -6.20 -9.89
CA LEU A 85 6.35 -4.81 -9.47
C LEU A 85 6.58 -4.68 -7.96
N LEU A 86 5.96 -5.53 -7.14
CA LEU A 86 6.11 -5.50 -5.68
C LEU A 86 7.55 -5.81 -5.22
N GLU A 87 8.26 -6.73 -5.88
CA GLU A 87 9.67 -6.99 -5.63
C GLU A 87 10.55 -5.78 -5.95
N ALA A 88 10.25 -5.09 -7.06
CA ALA A 88 10.93 -3.83 -7.40
C ALA A 88 10.64 -2.74 -6.36
N LEU A 89 9.43 -2.68 -5.78
CA LEU A 89 9.13 -1.75 -4.69
C LEU A 89 9.92 -2.08 -3.41
N LYS A 90 10.07 -3.36 -3.08
CA LYS A 90 10.84 -3.80 -1.90
C LYS A 90 12.32 -3.45 -1.99
N SER A 91 12.88 -3.38 -3.19
CA SER A 91 14.30 -3.06 -3.38
C SER A 91 14.59 -1.56 -3.27
N LEU A 92 13.56 -0.71 -3.23
CA LEU A 92 13.69 0.73 -3.02
C LEU A 92 14.14 1.04 -1.59
N LYS A 93 15.18 1.87 -1.46
CA LYS A 93 15.76 2.25 -0.16
C LYS A 93 15.25 3.62 0.28
N LEU A 94 13.94 3.74 0.46
CA LEU A 94 13.27 4.99 0.87
C LEU A 94 13.65 5.49 2.28
N ASN A 95 14.37 4.69 3.07
CA ASN A 95 14.82 5.05 4.42
C ASN A 95 16.22 5.68 4.43
N SER A 96 16.81 6.01 3.27
CA SER A 96 18.10 6.70 3.26
C SER A 96 17.94 8.09 3.88
N PRO A 97 18.70 8.43 4.94
CA PRO A 97 18.63 9.74 5.56
C PRO A 97 18.87 10.82 4.50
N VAL A 98 18.10 11.89 4.58
CA VAL A 98 18.06 13.00 3.62
C VAL A 98 19.37 13.77 3.66
N THR A 99 20.43 13.21 3.08
CA THR A 99 21.71 13.87 2.84
C THR A 99 21.84 14.08 1.35
N SER A 100 21.16 15.12 0.84
CA SER A 100 21.45 15.81 -0.43
C SER A 100 21.54 14.96 -1.73
N GLY A 101 21.07 13.71 -1.72
CA GLY A 101 21.09 12.83 -2.89
C GLY A 101 20.00 13.16 -3.92
N PRO A 102 20.10 12.64 -5.16
CA PRO A 102 19.04 12.72 -6.15
C PRO A 102 17.77 12.13 -5.57
N ARG A 103 16.64 12.85 -5.72
CA ARG A 103 15.31 12.37 -5.32
C ARG A 103 15.08 10.96 -5.88
N GLU A 104 14.79 9.99 -5.03
CA GLU A 104 14.48 8.63 -5.48
C GLU A 104 13.14 8.70 -6.21
N ARG A 105 13.21 8.49 -7.53
CA ARG A 105 12.04 8.44 -8.40
C ARG A 105 11.86 7.02 -8.87
N PHE A 106 10.66 6.50 -8.66
CA PHE A 106 10.26 5.20 -9.18
C PHE A 106 8.92 5.38 -9.90
N HIS A 107 8.84 4.89 -11.13
CA HIS A 107 7.60 4.82 -11.87
C HIS A 107 7.48 3.44 -12.50
N GLY A 108 6.61 2.62 -11.91
CA GLY A 108 6.39 1.25 -12.34
C GLY A 108 4.93 1.01 -12.71
N SER A 109 4.69 0.17 -13.69
CA SER A 109 3.34 -0.22 -14.08
C SER A 109 3.22 -1.69 -14.45
N HIS A 110 2.03 -2.26 -14.34
CA HIS A 110 1.73 -3.56 -14.96
C HIS A 110 0.26 -3.58 -15.41
N SER A 111 -0.04 -4.37 -16.43
CA SER A 111 -1.40 -4.57 -16.91
C SER A 111 -1.96 -5.91 -16.47
N ILE A 112 -3.26 -5.96 -16.24
CA ILE A 112 -4.04 -7.18 -15.97
C ILE A 112 -5.25 -7.24 -16.89
N VAL A 113 -5.85 -8.42 -17.02
CA VAL A 113 -7.18 -8.55 -17.62
C VAL A 113 -8.20 -7.90 -16.67
N ALA A 114 -9.04 -7.02 -17.19
CA ALA A 114 -10.04 -6.33 -16.40
C ALA A 114 -11.14 -7.30 -15.98
N ASP A 115 -11.45 -7.30 -14.68
CA ASP A 115 -12.64 -7.94 -14.14
C ASP A 115 -13.80 -6.91 -14.16
N PRO A 116 -14.89 -7.15 -14.90
CA PRO A 116 -15.99 -6.19 -15.02
C PRO A 116 -16.70 -5.93 -13.69
N THR A 117 -16.56 -6.82 -12.70
CA THR A 117 -17.15 -6.65 -11.36
C THR A 117 -16.30 -5.75 -10.46
N VAL A 118 -15.02 -5.57 -10.79
CA VAL A 118 -14.06 -4.81 -9.97
C VAL A 118 -13.78 -3.45 -10.60
N ARG A 119 -14.45 -2.42 -10.08
CA ARG A 119 -14.20 -1.02 -10.48
C ARG A 119 -12.78 -0.55 -10.12
N ASN A 120 -12.24 0.39 -10.90
CA ASN A 120 -10.92 1.02 -10.69
C ASN A 120 -10.70 1.52 -9.26
N LYS A 121 -11.74 2.09 -8.63
CA LYS A 121 -11.72 2.50 -7.21
C LYS A 121 -11.35 1.37 -6.25
N LYS A 122 -11.93 0.17 -6.43
CA LYS A 122 -11.69 -0.98 -5.58
C LYS A 122 -10.28 -1.53 -5.84
N ARG A 123 -9.88 -1.60 -7.11
CA ARG A 123 -8.54 -2.05 -7.52
C ARG A 123 -7.44 -1.16 -6.94
N ALA A 124 -7.53 0.15 -7.12
CA ALA A 124 -6.52 1.09 -6.61
C ALA A 124 -6.34 0.97 -5.09
N LYS A 125 -7.43 0.74 -4.33
CA LYS A 125 -7.36 0.52 -2.88
C LYS A 125 -6.66 -0.79 -2.50
N TRP A 126 -6.88 -1.86 -3.25
CA TRP A 126 -6.17 -3.12 -3.05
C TRP A 126 -4.69 -2.97 -3.36
N VAL A 127 -4.35 -2.36 -4.49
CA VAL A 127 -2.96 -2.09 -4.87
C VAL A 127 -2.27 -1.21 -3.84
N ALA A 128 -2.91 -0.16 -3.32
CA ALA A 128 -2.34 0.68 -2.28
C ALA A 128 -2.05 -0.11 -0.99
N ARG A 129 -2.96 -1.01 -0.60
CA ARG A 129 -2.73 -1.90 0.54
C ARG A 129 -1.54 -2.83 0.29
N ASP A 130 -1.46 -3.44 -0.89
CA ASP A 130 -0.41 -4.39 -1.24
C ASP A 130 0.95 -3.69 -1.36
N ALA A 131 1.00 -2.50 -1.95
CA ALA A 131 2.22 -1.69 -2.02
C ALA A 131 2.76 -1.32 -0.63
N SER A 132 1.88 -0.99 0.32
CA SER A 132 2.26 -0.73 1.71
C SER A 132 2.67 -2.01 2.46
N LYS A 133 1.84 -3.06 2.41
CA LYS A 133 2.01 -4.27 3.23
C LYS A 133 3.01 -5.27 2.65
N LEU A 134 2.94 -5.51 1.35
CA LEU A 134 3.79 -6.46 0.64
C LEU A 134 4.99 -5.74 0.04
N GLY A 135 4.80 -4.57 -0.57
CA GLY A 135 5.88 -3.77 -1.16
C GLY A 135 6.78 -3.07 -0.13
N GLY A 136 6.37 -3.00 1.14
CA GLY A 136 7.18 -2.40 2.22
C GLY A 136 7.30 -0.88 2.13
N LEU A 137 6.43 -0.21 1.36
CA LEU A 137 6.46 1.23 1.23
C LEU A 137 5.93 1.90 2.51
N PRO A 138 6.66 2.87 3.09
CA PRO A 138 6.27 3.52 4.33
C PRO A 138 5.21 4.59 4.05
N PHE A 139 3.94 4.21 4.01
CA PHE A 139 2.80 5.13 4.01
C PHE A 139 1.55 4.47 4.62
N ASP A 140 0.62 5.29 5.10
CA ASP A 140 -0.69 4.81 5.54
C ASP A 140 -1.68 4.74 4.37
N TYR A 141 -1.92 3.53 3.87
CA TYR A 141 -2.88 3.28 2.78
C TYR A 141 -4.35 3.61 3.15
N LYS A 142 -4.65 3.88 4.43
CA LYS A 142 -5.99 4.32 4.87
C LYS A 142 -6.17 5.84 4.79
N SER A 143 -5.08 6.61 4.78
CA SER A 143 -5.10 8.06 4.84
C SER A 143 -4.53 8.68 3.55
N THR A 144 -5.43 9.07 2.65
CA THR A 144 -5.05 9.77 1.40
C THR A 144 -4.70 11.22 1.66
N LEU A 145 -3.65 11.73 1.02
CA LEU A 145 -3.19 13.12 1.14
C LEU A 145 -4.18 14.12 0.51
N HIS A 146 -4.80 13.73 -0.60
CA HIS A 146 -5.77 14.53 -1.33
C HIS A 146 -7.05 13.72 -1.59
N PRO A 147 -8.18 14.38 -1.85
CA PRO A 147 -9.36 13.69 -2.38
C PRO A 147 -8.96 12.83 -3.60
N PRO A 148 -9.43 11.57 -3.69
CA PRO A 148 -9.12 10.72 -4.82
C PRO A 148 -9.53 11.37 -6.14
N VAL A 149 -8.62 11.37 -7.13
CA VAL A 149 -8.94 11.86 -8.47
C VAL A 149 -9.61 10.74 -9.24
N HIS A 150 -10.86 10.96 -9.63
CA HIS A 150 -11.67 9.97 -10.33
C HIS A 150 -12.07 10.48 -11.70
N SER A 151 -11.83 9.66 -12.72
CA SER A 151 -12.40 9.82 -14.05
C SER A 151 -13.24 8.60 -14.42
N ARG A 152 -13.98 8.67 -15.54
CA ARG A 152 -14.74 7.52 -16.04
C ARG A 152 -13.88 6.27 -16.27
N LYS A 153 -12.60 6.46 -16.59
CA LYS A 153 -11.66 5.39 -16.98
C LYS A 153 -10.49 5.23 -16.02
N SER A 154 -10.40 6.01 -14.94
CA SER A 154 -9.27 5.98 -14.02
C SER A 154 -9.63 6.36 -12.61
N TYR A 155 -8.83 5.89 -11.66
CA TYR A 155 -8.94 6.24 -10.26
C TYR A 155 -7.54 6.33 -9.66
N LYS A 156 -7.19 7.51 -9.15
CA LYS A 156 -5.89 7.82 -8.57
C LYS A 156 -5.99 8.11 -7.08
N LEU A 157 -5.09 7.51 -6.31
CA LEU A 157 -4.88 7.71 -4.89
C LEU A 157 -3.50 8.31 -4.68
N THR A 158 -3.40 9.30 -3.81
CA THR A 158 -2.14 9.96 -3.46
C THR A 158 -1.94 9.86 -1.96
N PHE A 159 -0.76 9.42 -1.53
CA PHE A 159 -0.39 9.18 -0.15
C PHE A 159 0.89 9.94 0.21
N ARG A 160 1.00 10.34 1.47
CA ARG A 160 2.22 10.94 2.02
C ARG A 160 3.13 9.84 2.56
N CYS A 161 4.40 9.91 2.20
CA CYS A 161 5.42 9.02 2.72
C CYS A 161 5.66 9.30 4.22
N THR A 162 5.75 8.24 5.02
CA THR A 162 5.97 8.25 6.47
C THR A 162 7.35 7.74 6.86
N CYS A 163 8.29 7.62 5.89
CA CYS A 163 9.64 7.11 6.08
C CYS A 163 10.37 7.69 7.31
N ALA A 164 10.30 9.01 7.48
CA ALA A 164 11.00 9.70 8.56
C ALA A 164 10.35 9.47 9.94
N ARG A 165 9.04 9.22 9.99
CA ARG A 165 8.36 8.87 11.26
C ARG A 165 8.81 7.50 11.75
N GLU A 166 9.00 6.54 10.83
CA GLU A 166 9.46 5.19 11.18
C GLU A 166 10.92 5.14 11.63
N ALA A 167 11.78 6.00 11.07
CA ALA A 167 13.17 6.11 11.50
C ALA A 167 13.27 6.54 12.97
N ILE A 168 12.52 7.59 13.36
CA ILE A 168 12.53 8.13 14.72
C ILE A 168 12.06 7.08 15.75
N GLN A 169 10.97 6.34 15.45
CA GLN A 169 10.46 5.30 16.36
C GLN A 169 11.45 4.16 16.57
N LYS A 170 12.23 3.78 15.54
CA LYS A 170 13.23 2.70 15.65
C LYS A 170 14.42 3.10 16.51
N GLU A 171 14.78 4.38 16.56
CA GLU A 171 15.86 4.87 17.41
C GLU A 171 15.45 4.94 18.88
N THR A 172 14.18 5.28 19.18
CA THR A 172 13.72 5.39 20.57
C THR A 172 13.66 4.05 21.30
N ILE A 173 13.42 2.95 20.59
CA ILE A 173 13.27 1.60 21.17
C ILE A 173 14.64 0.92 21.46
N LYS A 174 15.74 1.41 20.86
CA LYS A 174 17.07 0.79 21.00
C LYS A 174 17.89 1.29 22.18
N LYS A 175 17.39 2.21 23.02
CA LYS A 175 18.03 2.51 24.30
C LYS A 175 17.53 1.51 25.34
N PRO A 176 18.34 0.53 25.79
CA PRO A 176 18.01 -0.23 26.97
C PRO A 176 17.94 0.77 28.13
N ILE A 177 16.77 0.86 28.75
CA ILE A 177 16.61 1.52 30.03
C ILE A 177 17.38 0.64 31.02
N ASP A 178 18.54 1.11 31.46
CA ASP A 178 19.22 0.52 32.61
C ASP A 178 18.25 0.56 33.81
N PRO A 179 17.92 -0.58 34.43
CA PRO A 179 17.01 -0.64 35.57
C PRO A 179 17.78 -0.27 36.84
N SER A 180 18.24 0.97 36.94
CA SER A 180 18.78 1.51 38.18
C SER A 180 18.63 3.02 38.17
N VAL A 181 17.48 3.49 38.66
CA VAL A 181 17.31 4.57 39.64
C VAL A 181 15.81 4.83 39.74
N SER A 182 15.23 4.40 40.86
CA SER A 182 13.89 4.77 41.29
C SER A 182 13.83 6.27 41.55
N SER A 183 13.07 7.00 40.74
CA SER A 183 12.61 8.35 41.07
C SER A 183 11.21 8.57 40.54
N ASN A 184 10.27 8.62 41.50
CA ASN A 184 8.89 9.04 41.30
C ASN A 184 8.83 10.43 40.64
N VAL A 185 8.37 10.51 39.39
CA VAL A 185 7.86 11.78 38.83
C VAL A 185 6.54 11.49 38.13
N SER A 186 5.47 11.84 38.84
CA SER A 186 4.13 12.04 38.29
C SER A 186 4.17 13.25 37.37
N LEU A 187 3.76 13.11 36.10
CA LEU A 187 3.34 14.22 35.27
C LEU A 187 2.27 13.75 34.27
N LYS A 188 1.01 13.98 34.67
CA LYS A 188 -0.09 14.29 33.76
C LYS A 188 0.39 15.38 32.81
N GLY A 189 0.47 15.10 31.52
CA GLY A 189 0.90 16.05 30.51
C GLY A 189 0.34 15.67 29.15
N VAL A 190 -0.69 16.41 28.77
CA VAL A 190 -1.32 16.54 27.44
C VAL A 190 -0.36 16.18 26.30
N GLY A 191 -0.85 15.33 25.39
CA GLY A 191 -0.19 15.05 24.12
C GLY A 191 -0.05 16.32 23.28
N GLN A 192 1.08 17.01 23.44
CA GLN A 192 1.61 17.87 22.40
C GLN A 192 2.35 16.96 21.42
N GLU A 193 1.74 16.74 20.27
CA GLU A 193 2.48 16.41 19.06
C GLU A 193 3.53 17.52 18.90
N ALA A 194 4.76 17.23 19.32
CA ALA A 194 5.89 18.06 18.98
C ALA A 194 6.04 18.01 17.46
N ASP A 195 5.44 18.99 16.79
CA ASP A 195 5.82 19.47 15.47
C ASP A 195 7.30 19.85 15.55
N ASN A 196 8.19 18.85 15.43
CA ASN A 196 9.58 19.08 15.10
C ASN A 196 9.62 19.31 13.58
N PRO A 197 9.79 20.55 13.10
CA PRO A 197 9.69 20.86 11.68
C PRO A 197 10.86 20.30 10.83
N ASN A 198 11.82 19.61 11.45
CA ASN A 198 13.14 19.40 10.84
C ASN A 198 13.41 18.02 10.22
N MET A 199 12.46 17.08 10.22
CA MET A 199 12.62 15.79 9.51
C MET A 199 11.30 15.23 8.95
N SER A 200 10.45 16.07 8.34
CA SER A 200 9.26 15.53 7.69
C SER A 200 9.61 15.03 6.29
N CYS A 201 9.59 13.71 6.10
CA CYS A 201 9.54 13.07 4.77
C CYS A 201 8.48 13.78 3.91
N ARG A 202 8.88 14.39 2.78
CA ARG A 202 7.96 15.05 1.82
C ARG A 202 7.64 14.16 0.62
N GLY A 203 8.05 12.90 0.67
CA GLY A 203 7.81 11.94 -0.40
C GLY A 203 6.31 11.73 -0.63
N VAL A 204 5.95 11.52 -1.89
CA VAL A 204 4.59 11.26 -2.34
C VAL A 204 4.54 9.94 -3.08
N ILE A 205 3.52 9.15 -2.78
CA ILE A 205 3.25 7.86 -3.44
C ILE A 205 1.90 7.98 -4.13
N GLU A 206 1.89 7.82 -5.44
CA GLU A 206 0.68 7.80 -6.25
C GLU A 206 0.39 6.37 -6.72
N VAL A 207 -0.86 5.94 -6.55
CA VAL A 207 -1.35 4.65 -7.03
C VAL A 207 -2.52 4.92 -7.96
N THR A 208 -2.40 4.51 -9.22
CA THR A 208 -3.43 4.70 -10.23
C THR A 208 -3.88 3.35 -10.79
N ALA A 209 -5.19 3.20 -10.94
CA ALA A 209 -5.79 2.13 -11.71
C ALA A 209 -6.59 2.75 -12.85
N GLU A 210 -6.31 2.35 -14.09
CA GLU A 210 -6.95 2.88 -15.29
C GLU A 210 -7.29 1.78 -16.29
N ASP A 211 -8.27 2.05 -17.15
CA ASP A 211 -8.68 1.12 -18.19
C ASP A 211 -7.57 1.04 -19.25
N ASP A 212 -7.14 -0.18 -19.58
CA ASP A 212 -6.14 -0.45 -20.60
C ASP A 212 -6.84 -1.00 -21.85
N ASN A 213 -6.87 -0.21 -22.92
CA ASN A 213 -7.48 -0.56 -24.19
C ASN A 213 -6.43 -0.83 -25.28
N THR A 214 -5.19 -1.14 -24.89
CA THR A 214 -4.11 -1.46 -25.85
C THR A 214 -4.38 -2.73 -26.64
N ARG A 215 -5.25 -3.62 -26.14
CA ARG A 215 -5.63 -4.86 -26.82
C ARG A 215 -7.10 -4.81 -27.29
N PRO A 216 -7.39 -5.07 -28.58
CA PRO A 216 -8.72 -4.89 -29.14
C PRO A 216 -9.77 -5.87 -28.61
N TYR A 217 -9.38 -7.07 -28.20
CA TYR A 217 -10.31 -8.15 -27.84
C TYR A 217 -10.41 -8.42 -26.33
N VAL A 218 -9.59 -7.77 -25.52
CA VAL A 218 -9.54 -8.01 -24.07
C VAL A 218 -9.48 -6.66 -23.38
N LYS A 219 -10.53 -6.34 -22.60
CA LYS A 219 -10.48 -5.18 -21.71
C LYS A 219 -9.38 -5.40 -20.69
N GLY A 220 -8.37 -4.55 -20.71
CA GLY A 220 -7.29 -4.54 -19.74
C GLY A 220 -7.55 -3.51 -18.65
N GLN A 221 -6.77 -3.61 -17.59
CA GLN A 221 -6.65 -2.60 -16.55
C GLN A 221 -5.16 -2.40 -16.28
N LYS A 222 -4.67 -1.16 -16.44
CA LYS A 222 -3.31 -0.78 -16.12
C LYS A 222 -3.25 -0.28 -14.68
N ILE A 223 -2.26 -0.78 -13.95
CA ILE A 223 -1.97 -0.39 -12.58
C ILE A 223 -0.61 0.30 -12.61
N SER A 224 -0.54 1.53 -12.14
CA SER A 224 0.72 2.27 -12.03
C SER A 224 0.96 2.76 -10.61
N ILE A 225 2.22 2.69 -10.20
CA ILE A 225 2.71 3.20 -8.93
C ILE A 225 3.84 4.16 -9.24
N ARG A 226 3.71 5.38 -8.73
CA ARG A 226 4.72 6.43 -8.85
C ARG A 226 5.16 6.88 -7.47
N ILE A 227 6.46 6.94 -7.25
CA ILE A 227 7.07 7.37 -6.00
C ILE A 227 7.96 8.54 -6.34
N CYS A 228 7.69 9.68 -5.68
CA CYS A 228 8.52 10.87 -5.76
C CYS A 228 9.03 11.14 -4.34
N HIS A 229 10.25 10.70 -4.04
CA HIS A 229 10.86 10.81 -2.72
C HIS A 229 11.98 11.84 -2.68
#